data_AF-A0A381JAG4-F1
#
_entry.id   AF-A0A381JAG4-F1
#
_cell.length_a   1.000
_cell.length_b   1.000
_cell.length_c   1.000
_cell.angle_alpha   90.00
_cell.angle_beta   90.00
_cell.angle_gamma   90.00
#
_symmetry.space_group_name_H-M   'P 1'
#
loop_
_entity.id
_entity.type
_entity.pdbx_description
1 polymer ?
#
loop_
_entity_poly.entity_id
_entity_poly.type
_entity_poly.pdbx_seq_one_letter_code
_entity_poly.pdbx_strand_id
1 'polypeptide(L)'
;MKRYCVGLTFLMLFILIGSSIPKVYASESIPEISLNKTKARAMDFEGVYVPLSQEISEDNNINSTDLYKETNNVVEVISLSNNKVLISKDDIDLMSKTVSAESKGEPYEGKVAVASVILNRTSHPSFPKTIRDVIIQKNAFSCVRDNTVYENPDDSCYSAVMDAIKGNDPTNKAVFFYNPNTATSKWMKNINKSNVKAIGNHVFFDVN
;
A
#
# COMPACT_ATOMS: atom_id res chain seq x y z
N MET A 1 3.41 7.55 -27.27
CA MET A 1 3.48 6.07 -27.30
C MET A 1 3.24 5.55 -25.88
N LYS A 2 2.12 4.88 -25.63
CA LYS A 2 1.80 4.28 -24.32
C LYS A 2 2.62 3.00 -24.17
N ARG A 3 3.63 2.98 -23.30
CA ARG A 3 4.42 1.78 -23.01
C ARG A 3 3.64 0.92 -22.01
N TYR A 4 2.83 0.01 -22.52
CA TYR A 4 2.42 -1.17 -21.75
C TYR A 4 3.61 -2.14 -21.80
N CYS A 5 4.43 -2.18 -20.75
CA CYS A 5 5.51 -3.16 -20.69
C CYS A 5 4.90 -4.50 -20.26
N VAL A 6 4.55 -5.27 -21.29
CA VAL A 6 4.14 -6.67 -21.27
C VAL A 6 5.23 -7.48 -20.54
N GLY A 7 4.80 -8.39 -19.67
CA GLY A 7 5.60 -8.90 -18.57
C GLY A 7 6.88 -9.65 -18.91
N LEU A 8 7.76 -9.75 -17.92
CA LEU A 8 8.91 -10.66 -17.98
C LEU A 8 9.28 -11.22 -16.61
N THR A 9 9.11 -12.54 -16.52
CA THR A 9 9.85 -13.53 -15.72
C THR A 9 9.82 -13.49 -14.19
N PHE A 10 9.03 -14.46 -13.73
CA PHE A 10 9.02 -15.21 -12.50
C PHE A 10 10.37 -15.52 -11.80
N LEU A 11 10.51 -15.15 -10.52
CA LEU A 11 11.07 -15.95 -9.41
C LEU A 11 10.96 -15.12 -8.10
N MET A 12 9.93 -15.33 -7.29
CA MET A 12 10.02 -15.02 -5.86
C MET A 12 10.19 -16.34 -5.10
N LEU A 13 11.44 -16.81 -5.12
CA LEU A 13 11.97 -17.74 -4.14
C LEU A 13 13.04 -16.96 -3.38
N PHE A 14 12.72 -16.42 -2.21
CA PHE A 14 13.72 -16.29 -1.14
C PHE A 14 13.04 -16.52 0.21
N ILE A 15 13.16 -17.78 0.61
CA ILE A 15 13.34 -18.21 1.98
C ILE A 15 14.53 -17.43 2.58
N LEU A 16 14.32 -16.92 3.80
CA LEU A 16 15.29 -16.65 4.87
C LEU A 16 16.77 -16.61 4.49
N ILE A 17 17.37 -15.42 4.47
CA ILE A 17 18.70 -15.20 5.04
C ILE A 17 18.84 -13.74 5.47
N GLY A 18 19.09 -13.54 6.76
CA GLY A 18 19.44 -12.26 7.33
C GLY A 18 20.87 -11.85 6.96
N SER A 19 21.05 -10.56 6.71
CA SER A 19 22.35 -9.91 6.83
C SER A 19 22.15 -8.40 6.87
N SER A 20 22.56 -7.81 7.99
CA SER A 20 22.67 -6.39 8.28
C SER A 20 23.26 -5.59 7.11
N ILE A 21 22.63 -4.46 6.78
CA ILE A 21 23.20 -3.43 5.91
C ILE A 21 23.48 -2.19 6.77
N PRO A 22 24.70 -1.61 6.72
CA PRO A 22 25.09 -0.50 7.58
C PRO A 22 24.51 0.84 7.12
N LYS A 23 24.23 1.71 8.10
CA LYS A 23 24.00 3.16 7.96
C LYS A 23 25.24 3.83 7.37
N VAL A 24 25.07 4.90 6.56
CA VAL A 24 25.85 6.17 6.50
C VAL A 24 25.52 6.96 5.23
N TYR A 25 25.75 8.28 5.31
CA TYR A 25 25.51 9.42 4.39
C TYR A 25 24.20 10.17 4.68
N ALA A 26 24.19 11.11 5.63
CA ALA A 26 24.86 12.42 5.71
C ALA A 26 24.13 13.52 4.92
N SER A 27 23.92 14.61 5.66
CA SER A 27 23.13 15.80 5.43
C SER A 27 23.63 16.69 4.30
N GLU A 28 22.73 17.17 3.46
CA GLU A 28 22.87 18.45 2.77
C GLU A 28 21.56 19.25 2.87
N SER A 29 21.70 20.46 3.38
CA SER A 29 20.68 21.49 3.58
C SER A 29 20.27 22.14 2.27
N ILE A 30 18.96 22.28 2.02
CA ILE A 30 18.39 23.12 0.94
C ILE A 30 17.30 24.03 1.53
N PRO A 31 17.24 25.32 1.15
CA PRO A 31 16.59 26.39 1.89
C PRO A 31 15.06 26.45 1.76
N GLU A 32 14.43 27.08 2.75
CA GLU A 32 12.99 27.35 2.85
C GLU A 32 12.45 28.15 1.65
N ILE A 33 11.38 27.65 1.04
CA ILE A 33 10.54 28.43 0.12
C ILE A 33 9.16 28.56 0.75
N SER A 34 8.83 29.80 1.14
CA SER A 34 7.50 30.19 1.59
C SER A 34 6.50 30.15 0.42
N LEU A 35 5.38 29.44 0.56
CA LEU A 35 4.23 29.60 -0.34
C LEU A 35 2.93 29.84 0.47
N ASN A 36 2.59 31.12 0.55
CA ASN A 36 1.27 31.74 0.46
C ASN A 36 0.01 30.84 0.56
N LYS A 37 -0.71 31.03 1.67
CA LYS A 37 -2.12 30.68 1.89
C LYS A 37 -2.99 31.10 0.70
N THR A 38 -3.63 30.15 0.03
CA THR A 38 -4.84 30.42 -0.75
C THR A 38 -5.95 29.43 -0.40
N LYS A 39 -6.94 30.00 0.28
CA LYS A 39 -8.31 29.56 0.58
C LYS A 39 -8.84 28.42 -0.30
N ALA A 40 -8.93 27.20 0.26
CA ALA A 40 -9.75 26.12 -0.28
C ALA A 40 -11.08 26.07 0.47
N ARG A 41 -12.16 25.98 -0.31
CA ARG A 41 -13.57 26.03 0.06
C ARG A 41 -13.98 24.70 0.68
N ALA A 42 -14.48 24.73 1.91
CA ALA A 42 -15.02 23.57 2.61
C ALA A 42 -16.20 22.99 1.82
N MET A 43 -16.17 21.67 1.64
CA MET A 43 -17.26 20.86 1.14
C MET A 43 -17.65 19.96 2.31
N ASP A 44 -18.83 20.20 2.86
CA ASP A 44 -19.31 19.55 4.08
C ASP A 44 -19.47 18.05 3.85
N PHE A 45 -18.74 17.24 4.63
CA PHE A 45 -18.84 15.78 4.62
C PHE A 45 -19.26 15.31 6.02
N GLU A 46 -20.51 14.86 6.14
CA GLU A 46 -21.03 14.14 7.30
C GLU A 46 -20.39 12.74 7.35
N GLY A 47 -19.23 12.64 7.99
CA GLY A 47 -18.64 11.38 8.44
C GLY A 47 -18.52 11.40 9.95
N VAL A 48 -18.96 10.34 10.62
CA VAL A 48 -18.96 10.20 12.08
C VAL A 48 -17.54 10.33 12.63
N TYR A 49 -17.21 11.51 13.16
CA TYR A 49 -16.03 11.72 14.00
C TYR A 49 -16.30 11.09 15.37
N VAL A 50 -15.49 10.11 15.76
CA VAL A 50 -15.43 9.67 17.15
C VAL A 50 -14.34 10.49 17.84
N PRO A 51 -14.68 11.49 18.68
CA PRO A 51 -13.67 12.21 19.45
C PRO A 51 -13.10 11.27 20.51
N LEU A 52 -11.78 11.19 20.57
CA LEU A 52 -11.05 10.46 21.60
C LEU A 52 -11.10 11.26 22.91
N SER A 53 -12.05 10.98 23.79
CA SER A 53 -11.99 11.43 25.18
C SER A 53 -10.91 10.62 25.91
N GLN A 54 -9.80 11.28 26.27
CA GLN A 54 -8.85 10.74 27.23
C GLN A 54 -9.45 10.82 28.65
N GLU A 55 -9.61 9.67 29.29
CA GLU A 55 -9.36 9.53 30.72
C GLU A 55 -8.27 8.48 30.88
N ILE A 56 -7.04 8.91 31.22
CA ILE A 56 -6.06 8.02 31.84
C ILE A 56 -5.40 8.82 32.96
N SER A 57 -5.72 8.39 34.18
CA SER A 57 -5.07 8.76 35.43
C SER A 57 -3.61 8.35 35.46
N GLU A 58 -2.81 9.14 36.18
CA GLU A 58 -1.35 9.11 36.25
C GLU A 58 -0.74 7.81 36.82
N ASP A 59 0.48 7.57 36.32
CA ASP A 59 1.61 6.85 36.94
C ASP A 59 1.84 5.36 36.59
N ASN A 60 2.85 5.10 35.73
CA ASN A 60 4.13 4.48 36.12
C ASN A 60 5.06 4.25 34.91
N ASN A 61 6.07 5.12 34.81
CA ASN A 61 7.43 4.94 34.29
C ASN A 61 7.69 3.81 33.25
N ILE A 62 7.62 4.15 31.96
CA ILE A 62 8.45 3.53 30.90
C ILE A 62 9.07 4.65 30.08
N ASN A 63 10.40 4.77 30.13
CA ASN A 63 11.20 5.58 29.23
C ASN A 63 11.03 5.09 27.77
N SER A 64 10.00 5.57 27.07
CA SER A 64 9.90 5.52 25.61
C SER A 64 10.10 6.93 25.06
N THR A 65 11.36 7.35 25.01
CA THR A 65 11.81 8.59 24.39
C THR A 65 11.32 8.70 22.95
N ASP A 66 10.45 9.69 22.70
CA ASP A 66 10.31 10.48 21.47
C ASP A 66 10.36 9.72 20.12
N LEU A 67 9.29 8.98 19.77
CA LEU A 67 9.07 8.45 18.41
C LEU A 67 8.04 9.25 17.59
N TYR A 68 7.49 10.33 18.16
CA TYR A 68 6.32 11.04 17.63
C TYR A 68 6.53 12.55 17.46
N LYS A 69 7.78 13.02 17.49
CA LYS A 69 8.10 14.38 17.06
C LYS A 69 8.49 14.38 15.58
N GLU A 70 7.78 15.22 14.84
CA GLU A 70 7.90 15.56 13.41
C GLU A 70 7.20 14.61 12.42
N THR A 71 5.93 14.89 12.12
CA THR A 71 5.54 15.71 10.95
C THR A 71 4.02 15.72 10.83
N ASN A 72 3.47 16.74 10.16
CA ASN A 72 2.04 16.92 9.85
C ASN A 72 1.47 15.86 8.87
N ASN A 73 1.93 14.61 8.97
CA ASN A 73 1.48 13.50 8.16
C ASN A 73 0.25 12.91 8.86
N VAL A 74 -0.93 13.00 8.23
CA VAL A 74 -2.12 12.32 8.76
C VAL A 74 -1.82 10.83 8.75
N VAL A 75 -1.69 10.23 9.94
CA VAL A 75 -1.42 8.80 10.10
C VAL A 75 -2.73 8.11 10.47
N GLU A 76 -3.24 7.27 9.58
CA GLU A 76 -4.35 6.38 9.92
C GLU A 76 -3.79 5.10 10.54
N VAL A 77 -4.32 4.71 11.70
CA VAL A 77 -3.94 3.47 12.38
C VAL A 77 -4.97 2.40 12.04
N ILE A 78 -4.58 1.44 11.21
CA ILE A 78 -5.45 0.31 10.89
C ILE A 78 -5.09 -0.86 11.80
N SER A 79 -6.10 -1.43 12.46
CA SER A 79 -5.96 -2.71 13.16
C SER A 79 -6.30 -3.85 12.21
N LEU A 80 -5.28 -4.45 11.57
CA LEU A 80 -5.44 -5.62 10.71
C LEU A 80 -5.02 -6.87 11.48
N SER A 81 -5.98 -7.74 11.81
CA SER A 81 -5.70 -9.07 12.42
C SER A 81 -4.74 -9.02 13.62
N ASN A 82 -4.99 -8.10 14.57
CA ASN A 82 -4.19 -7.81 15.77
C ASN A 82 -2.84 -7.08 15.55
N ASN A 83 -2.50 -6.70 14.33
CA ASN A 83 -1.36 -5.82 14.03
C ASN A 83 -1.85 -4.40 13.73
N LYS A 84 -1.25 -3.41 14.40
CA LYS A 84 -1.47 -1.99 14.08
C LYS A 84 -0.54 -1.59 12.95
N VAL A 85 -1.10 -1.25 11.80
CA VAL A 85 -0.37 -0.68 10.66
C VAL A 85 -0.60 0.82 10.66
N LEU A 86 0.48 1.59 10.70
CA LEU A 86 0.45 3.04 10.54
C LEU A 86 0.54 3.34 9.05
N ILE A 87 -0.43 4.10 8.51
CA ILE A 87 -0.45 4.52 7.12
C ILE A 87 -0.36 6.03 7.06
N SER A 88 0.73 6.53 6.47
CA SER A 88 0.96 7.96 6.24
C SER A 88 0.31 8.44 4.94
N LYS A 89 0.27 9.77 4.72
CA LYS A 89 -0.16 10.33 3.43
C LYS A 89 0.75 9.89 2.27
N ASP A 90 2.04 9.71 2.55
CA ASP A 90 3.01 9.24 1.55
C ASP A 90 2.75 7.78 1.18
N ASP A 91 2.31 6.94 2.13
CA ASP A 91 1.86 5.59 1.84
C ASP A 91 0.59 5.59 0.98
N ILE A 92 -0.37 6.47 1.27
CA ILE A 92 -1.60 6.62 0.47
C ILE A 92 -1.27 7.06 -0.97
N ASP A 93 -0.38 8.03 -1.15
CA ASP A 93 0.08 8.46 -2.48
C ASP A 93 0.79 7.31 -3.21
N LEU A 94 1.72 6.62 -2.55
CA LEU A 94 2.44 5.49 -3.12
C LEU A 94 1.51 4.33 -3.51
N MET A 95 0.54 3.99 -2.66
CA MET A 95 -0.51 3.02 -2.94
C MET A 95 -1.34 3.46 -4.14
N SER A 96 -1.79 4.71 -4.18
CA SER A 96 -2.65 5.23 -5.24
C SER A 96 -1.96 5.21 -6.60
N LYS A 97 -0.67 5.57 -6.65
CA LYS A 97 0.19 5.45 -7.84
C LYS A 97 0.31 4.00 -8.31
N THR A 98 0.54 3.08 -7.37
CA THR A 98 0.63 1.65 -7.65
C THR A 98 -0.69 1.10 -8.20
N VAL A 99 -1.81 1.41 -7.54
CA VAL A 99 -3.17 1.02 -7.98
C VAL A 99 -3.46 1.57 -9.36
N SER A 100 -3.14 2.84 -9.63
CA SER A 100 -3.33 3.45 -10.95
C SER A 100 -2.63 2.69 -12.06
N ALA A 101 -1.39 2.24 -11.80
CA ALA A 101 -0.60 1.49 -12.77
C ALA A 101 -1.16 0.07 -13.00
N GLU A 102 -1.48 -0.62 -11.91
CA GLU A 102 -1.80 -2.06 -11.92
C GLU A 102 -3.26 -2.35 -12.28
N SER A 103 -4.16 -1.37 -12.14
CA SER A 103 -5.60 -1.53 -12.39
C SER A 103 -6.12 -0.59 -13.48
N LYS A 104 -5.25 -0.14 -14.38
CA LYS A 104 -5.62 0.76 -15.47
C LYS A 104 -6.62 0.11 -16.41
N GLY A 105 -7.82 0.69 -16.51
CA GLY A 105 -8.91 0.16 -17.35
C GLY A 105 -9.76 -0.91 -16.67
N GLU A 106 -9.48 -1.22 -15.39
CA GLU A 106 -10.30 -2.10 -14.57
C GLU A 106 -11.52 -1.36 -13.98
N PRO A 107 -12.60 -2.09 -13.60
CA PRO A 107 -13.69 -1.51 -12.82
C PRO A 107 -13.19 -0.98 -11.46
N TYR A 108 -13.98 -0.09 -10.83
CA TYR A 108 -13.63 0.44 -9.50
C TYR A 108 -13.37 -0.66 -8.46
N GLU A 109 -14.18 -1.72 -8.45
CA GLU A 109 -13.96 -2.90 -7.59
C GLU A 109 -12.57 -3.53 -7.80
N GLY A 110 -12.07 -3.52 -9.04
CA GLY A 110 -10.71 -4.00 -9.36
C GLY A 110 -9.61 -3.09 -8.81
N LYS A 111 -9.85 -1.77 -8.73
CA LYS A 111 -8.94 -0.82 -8.08
C LYS A 111 -8.88 -1.08 -6.56
N VAL A 112 -10.05 -1.25 -5.94
CA VAL A 112 -10.16 -1.59 -4.50
C VAL A 112 -9.49 -2.94 -4.22
N ALA A 113 -9.65 -3.92 -5.12
CA ALA A 113 -9.03 -5.23 -5.02
C ALA A 113 -7.49 -5.17 -5.00
N VAL A 114 -6.86 -4.39 -5.89
CA VAL A 114 -5.40 -4.22 -5.90
C VAL A 114 -4.92 -3.52 -4.61
N ALA A 115 -5.62 -2.48 -4.16
CA ALA A 115 -5.30 -1.81 -2.89
C ALA A 115 -5.40 -2.78 -1.70
N SER A 116 -6.43 -3.63 -1.69
CA SER A 116 -6.62 -4.65 -0.66
C SER A 116 -5.48 -5.67 -0.62
N VAL A 117 -4.96 -6.10 -1.78
CA VAL A 117 -3.78 -7.00 -1.84
C VAL A 117 -2.56 -6.37 -1.17
N ILE A 118 -2.31 -5.07 -1.33
CA ILE A 118 -1.19 -4.36 -0.67
C ILE A 118 -1.35 -4.43 0.86
N LEU A 119 -2.55 -4.15 1.37
CA LEU A 119 -2.86 -4.19 2.80
C LEU A 119 -2.79 -5.63 3.35
N ASN A 120 -3.34 -6.58 2.62
CA ASN A 120 -3.30 -8.00 2.96
C ASN A 120 -1.87 -8.49 3.09
N ARG A 121 -0.99 -8.18 2.11
CA ARG A 121 0.44 -8.47 2.19
C ARG A 121 1.08 -7.84 3.43
N THR A 122 0.82 -6.57 3.69
CA THR A 122 1.41 -5.87 4.86
C THR A 122 1.03 -6.56 6.18
N SER A 123 -0.19 -7.09 6.28
CA SER A 123 -0.64 -7.85 7.45
C SER A 123 -0.12 -9.30 7.48
N HIS A 124 0.14 -9.91 6.33
CA HIS A 124 0.44 -11.33 6.19
C HIS A 124 1.88 -11.68 6.67
N PRO A 125 2.09 -12.76 7.44
CA PRO A 125 3.39 -13.10 8.05
C PRO A 125 4.53 -13.29 7.05
N SER A 126 4.24 -13.80 5.85
CA SER A 126 5.25 -14.07 4.81
C SER A 126 5.70 -12.84 4.00
N PHE A 127 5.22 -11.65 4.32
CA PHE A 127 5.50 -10.41 3.58
C PHE A 127 6.05 -9.31 4.52
N PRO A 128 6.70 -8.27 3.96
CA PRO A 128 7.16 -7.12 4.72
C PRO A 128 6.03 -6.41 5.47
N LYS A 129 6.39 -5.69 6.53
CA LYS A 129 5.43 -5.09 7.48
C LYS A 129 5.17 -3.60 7.27
N THR A 130 5.67 -3.04 6.16
CA THR A 130 5.38 -1.66 5.76
C THR A 130 4.85 -1.64 4.33
N ILE A 131 3.97 -0.69 4.05
CA ILE A 131 3.38 -0.49 2.72
C ILE A 131 4.47 -0.26 1.68
N ARG A 132 5.42 0.62 1.99
CA ARG A 132 6.58 0.90 1.15
C ARG A 132 7.35 -0.37 0.82
N ASP A 133 7.71 -1.17 1.82
CA ASP A 133 8.50 -2.38 1.59
C ASP A 133 7.74 -3.40 0.73
N VAL A 134 6.44 -3.57 0.96
CA VAL A 134 5.56 -4.42 0.14
C VAL A 134 5.54 -3.95 -1.32
N ILE A 135 5.42 -2.64 -1.56
CA ILE A 135 5.35 -2.08 -2.90
C ILE A 135 6.70 -2.19 -3.62
N ILE A 136 7.81 -1.84 -2.96
CA ILE A 136 9.13 -1.83 -3.60
C ILE A 136 9.77 -3.22 -3.69
N GLN A 137 9.14 -4.27 -3.14
CA GLN A 137 9.61 -5.63 -3.32
C GLN A 137 9.87 -5.90 -4.80
N LYS A 138 11.05 -6.44 -5.09
CA LYS A 138 11.47 -6.72 -6.47
C LYS A 138 10.38 -7.53 -7.19
N ASN A 139 9.90 -7.00 -8.32
CA ASN A 139 8.89 -7.59 -9.18
C ASN A 139 7.52 -7.84 -8.52
N ALA A 140 7.21 -7.19 -7.39
CA ALA A 140 5.88 -7.28 -6.78
C ALA A 140 4.81 -6.54 -7.58
N PHE A 141 5.19 -5.40 -8.16
CA PHE A 141 4.36 -4.57 -9.02
C PHE A 141 5.17 -4.13 -10.25
N SER A 142 4.53 -4.08 -11.40
CA SER A 142 5.14 -3.82 -12.71
C SER A 142 5.64 -2.39 -12.86
N CYS A 143 5.09 -1.47 -12.08
CA CYS A 143 5.32 -0.02 -12.19
C CYS A 143 6.47 0.52 -11.34
N VAL A 144 7.06 -0.31 -10.49
CA VAL A 144 8.12 0.10 -9.56
C VAL A 144 9.43 0.29 -10.32
N ARG A 145 10.00 1.49 -10.19
CA ARG A 145 11.29 1.90 -10.75
C ARG A 145 12.05 2.69 -9.71
N ASP A 146 13.32 2.37 -9.48
CA ASP A 146 14.17 3.08 -8.51
C ASP A 146 13.52 3.21 -7.11
N ASN A 147 12.84 2.15 -6.66
CA ASN A 147 12.09 2.10 -5.39
C ASN A 147 10.97 3.15 -5.26
N THR A 148 10.40 3.57 -6.37
CA THR A 148 9.25 4.49 -6.42
C THR A 148 8.34 4.18 -7.61
N VAL A 149 7.18 4.83 -7.67
CA VAL A 149 6.20 4.70 -8.76
C VAL A 149 5.95 6.09 -9.34
N TYR A 150 6.06 6.23 -10.65
CA TYR A 150 5.95 7.52 -11.37
C TYR A 150 4.65 7.59 -12.19
N GLU A 151 3.55 7.13 -11.63
CA GLU A 151 2.22 7.25 -12.23
C GLU A 151 1.47 8.43 -11.63
N ASN A 152 0.52 8.99 -12.38
CA ASN A 152 -0.36 10.05 -11.90
C ASN A 152 -1.75 9.43 -11.62
N PRO A 153 -2.09 9.13 -10.35
CA PRO A 153 -3.38 8.56 -10.00
C PRO A 153 -4.51 9.56 -10.26
N ASP A 154 -5.65 9.03 -10.71
CA ASP A 154 -6.91 9.77 -10.72
C ASP A 154 -7.59 9.70 -9.34
N ASP A 155 -8.59 10.54 -9.11
CA ASP A 155 -9.32 10.59 -7.83
C ASP A 155 -9.93 9.23 -7.45
N SER A 156 -10.32 8.42 -8.43
CA SER A 156 -10.89 7.10 -8.16
C SER A 156 -9.86 6.10 -7.62
N CYS A 157 -8.55 6.28 -7.90
CA CYS A 157 -7.49 5.47 -7.29
C CYS A 157 -7.33 5.82 -5.80
N TYR A 158 -7.39 7.10 -5.44
CA TYR A 158 -7.37 7.53 -4.05
C TYR A 158 -8.60 7.01 -3.29
N SER A 159 -9.80 7.16 -3.86
CA SER A 159 -11.02 6.63 -3.25
C SER A 159 -10.94 5.12 -3.04
N ALA A 160 -10.41 4.38 -4.02
CA ALA A 160 -10.26 2.93 -3.91
C ALA A 160 -9.27 2.52 -2.82
N VAL A 161 -8.17 3.27 -2.64
CA VAL A 161 -7.22 3.07 -1.54
C VAL A 161 -7.90 3.34 -0.20
N MET A 162 -8.65 4.44 -0.08
CA MET A 162 -9.37 4.76 1.16
C MET A 162 -10.45 3.73 1.50
N ASP A 163 -11.15 3.18 0.51
CA ASP A 163 -12.13 2.12 0.73
C ASP A 163 -11.47 0.83 1.23
N ALA A 164 -10.33 0.45 0.65
CA ALA A 164 -9.55 -0.69 1.13
C ALA A 164 -9.03 -0.47 2.57
N ILE A 165 -8.57 0.74 2.88
CA ILE A 165 -8.13 1.15 4.23
C ILE A 165 -9.27 1.04 5.25
N LYS A 166 -10.49 1.41 4.87
CA LYS A 166 -11.71 1.22 5.69
C LYS A 166 -12.14 -0.24 5.83
N GLY A 167 -11.41 -1.18 5.24
CA GLY A 167 -11.64 -2.62 5.33
C GLY A 167 -12.54 -3.20 4.24
N ASN A 168 -12.84 -2.45 3.18
CA ASN A 168 -13.53 -3.00 2.02
C ASN A 168 -12.56 -3.84 1.19
N ASP A 169 -12.53 -5.15 1.43
CA ASP A 169 -11.74 -6.10 0.64
C ASP A 169 -12.65 -6.99 -0.22
N PRO A 170 -12.77 -6.73 -1.54
CA PRO A 170 -13.56 -7.58 -2.41
C PRO A 170 -12.86 -8.90 -2.73
N THR A 171 -11.61 -9.15 -2.34
CA THR A 171 -10.79 -10.27 -2.83
C THR A 171 -10.84 -11.54 -1.98
N ASN A 172 -11.51 -11.51 -0.83
CA ASN A 172 -11.43 -12.55 0.20
C ASN A 172 -10.00 -12.75 0.74
N LYS A 173 -9.31 -11.67 1.10
CA LYS A 173 -7.96 -11.68 1.68
C LYS A 173 -6.86 -12.19 0.75
N ALA A 174 -7.01 -12.00 -0.57
CA ALA A 174 -6.00 -12.41 -1.51
C ALA A 174 -4.67 -11.67 -1.29
N VAL A 175 -3.57 -12.37 -1.49
CA VAL A 175 -2.19 -11.82 -1.45
C VAL A 175 -1.49 -11.89 -2.82
N PHE A 176 -2.13 -12.52 -3.81
CA PHE A 176 -1.67 -12.55 -5.20
C PHE A 176 -2.78 -12.16 -6.16
N PHE A 177 -2.40 -11.59 -7.30
CA PHE A 177 -3.27 -11.42 -8.45
C PHE A 177 -2.48 -11.52 -9.75
N TYR A 178 -3.18 -11.82 -10.85
CA TYR A 178 -2.61 -11.82 -12.19
C TYR A 178 -3.68 -11.63 -13.25
N ASN A 179 -3.28 -11.14 -14.42
CA ASN A 179 -4.14 -11.11 -15.60
C ASN A 179 -3.90 -12.39 -16.42
N PRO A 180 -4.87 -13.32 -16.54
CA PRO A 180 -4.67 -14.58 -17.23
C PRO A 180 -4.40 -14.42 -18.73
N ASN A 181 -4.83 -13.32 -19.34
CA ASN A 181 -4.66 -13.05 -20.76
C ASN A 181 -3.27 -12.51 -21.11
N THR A 182 -2.61 -11.82 -20.18
CA THR A 182 -1.30 -11.18 -20.42
C THR A 182 -0.15 -11.78 -19.62
N ALA A 183 -0.43 -12.53 -18.56
CA ALA A 183 0.60 -13.12 -17.71
C ALA A 183 1.49 -14.08 -18.51
N THR A 184 2.81 -13.89 -18.41
CA THR A 184 3.82 -14.79 -18.99
C THR A 184 4.42 -15.75 -17.95
N SER A 185 4.16 -15.50 -16.67
CA SER A 185 4.61 -16.33 -15.55
C SER A 185 3.99 -17.73 -15.58
N LYS A 186 4.83 -18.77 -15.73
CA LYS A 186 4.39 -20.18 -15.67
C LYS A 186 3.87 -20.56 -14.28
N TRP A 187 4.52 -20.10 -13.22
CA TRP A 187 4.07 -20.41 -11.86
C TRP A 187 2.74 -19.78 -11.52
N MET A 188 2.49 -18.51 -11.91
CA MET A 188 1.19 -17.89 -11.61
C MET A 188 0.06 -18.66 -12.28
N LYS A 189 0.32 -19.22 -13.47
CA LYS A 189 -0.63 -20.08 -14.17
C LYS A 189 -0.80 -21.44 -13.47
N ASN A 190 0.29 -22.08 -13.05
CA ASN A 190 0.29 -23.49 -12.64
C ASN A 190 0.24 -23.73 -11.12
N ILE A 191 0.45 -22.72 -10.28
CA ILE A 191 0.36 -22.89 -8.83
C ILE A 191 -1.08 -23.22 -8.44
N ASN A 192 -1.22 -24.13 -7.46
CA ASN A 192 -2.50 -24.43 -6.85
C ASN A 192 -3.00 -23.21 -6.06
N LYS A 193 -4.19 -22.73 -6.40
CA LYS A 193 -4.74 -21.49 -5.86
C LYS A 193 -5.88 -21.80 -4.91
N SER A 194 -5.93 -21.10 -3.79
CA SER A 194 -7.08 -21.07 -2.89
C SER A 194 -7.74 -19.69 -2.93
N ASN A 195 -9.00 -19.62 -2.45
CA ASN A 195 -9.78 -18.37 -2.36
C ASN A 195 -9.81 -17.56 -3.67
N VAL A 196 -9.96 -18.25 -4.81
CA VAL A 196 -9.89 -17.63 -6.14
C VAL A 196 -11.11 -16.74 -6.39
N LYS A 197 -10.87 -15.48 -6.77
CA LYS A 197 -11.91 -14.56 -7.23
C LYS A 197 -11.47 -13.81 -8.49
N ALA A 198 -12.36 -13.73 -9.48
CA ALA A 198 -12.15 -12.92 -10.68
C ALA A 198 -12.86 -11.56 -10.52
N ILE A 199 -12.12 -10.47 -10.75
CA ILE A 199 -12.66 -9.09 -10.75
C ILE A 199 -12.02 -8.38 -11.94
N GLY A 200 -12.85 -7.92 -12.88
CA GLY A 200 -12.37 -7.36 -14.15
C GLY A 200 -11.51 -8.38 -14.92
N ASN A 201 -10.33 -7.96 -15.35
CA ASN A 201 -9.37 -8.81 -16.06
C ASN A 201 -8.37 -9.52 -15.13
N HIS A 202 -8.53 -9.40 -13.81
CA HIS A 202 -7.63 -10.01 -12.83
C HIS A 202 -8.27 -11.19 -12.11
N VAL A 203 -7.42 -12.16 -11.78
CA VAL A 203 -7.72 -13.26 -10.87
C VAL A 203 -6.91 -13.06 -9.60
N PHE A 204 -7.61 -12.93 -8.48
CA PHE A 204 -7.08 -12.76 -7.13
C PHE A 204 -7.13 -14.09 -6.39
N PHE A 205 -6.09 -14.41 -5.61
CA PHE A 205 -5.99 -15.69 -4.92
C PHE A 205 -4.99 -15.68 -3.77
N ASP A 206 -5.02 -16.77 -3.00
CA ASP A 206 -4.01 -17.15 -2.01
C ASP A 206 -3.36 -18.49 -2.40
N VAL A 207 -2.26 -18.82 -1.74
CA VAL A 207 -1.52 -20.08 -1.92
C VAL A 207 -1.49 -20.80 -0.58
N ASN A 208 -1.95 -22.06 -0.58
CA ASN A 208 -1.93 -22.92 0.60
C ASN A 208 -0.54 -23.53 0.83
#